data_AF-A0A975DLR9-F1
#
_entry.id   AF-A0A975DLR9-F1
#
_cell.length_a   1.000
_cell.length_b   1.000
_cell.length_c   1.000
_cell.angle_alpha   90.00
_cell.angle_beta   90.00
_cell.angle_gamma   90.00
#
_symmetry.space_group_name_H-M   'P 1'
#
loop_
_entity.id
_entity.type
_entity.pdbx_description
1 polymer ?
#
loop_
_entity_poly.entity_id
_entity_poly.type
_entity_poly.pdbx_seq_one_letter_code
_entity_poly.pdbx_strand_id
1 'polypeptide(L)' 'MTDCIILTPAQAAAVDGETSPGCFLRPRALADGHFALSALVLADAAHETAWPLLIGLPHRIIAAEEWAPSSFDD' A
#
# COMPACT_ATOMS: atom_id res chain seq x y z
N MET A 1 -7.00 10.31 -8.65
CA MET A 1 -5.92 9.47 -9.20
C MET A 1 -4.79 9.52 -8.20
N THR A 2 -4.37 8.39 -7.67
CA THR A 2 -3.40 8.33 -6.57
C THR A 2 -2.19 7.52 -7.03
N ASP A 3 -0.98 8.05 -6.88
CA ASP A 3 0.24 7.30 -7.16
C ASP A 3 0.45 6.26 -6.07
N CYS A 4 0.53 4.98 -6.47
CA CYS A 4 0.61 3.87 -5.56
C CYS A 4 1.67 2.85 -5.99
N ILE A 5 2.31 2.26 -5.00
CA ILE A 5 3.21 1.12 -5.12
C ILE A 5 2.33 -0.12 -5.17
N ILE A 6 2.52 -0.95 -6.19
CA ILE A 6 1.75 -2.17 -6.39
C ILE A 6 2.46 -3.32 -5.69
N LEU A 7 1.71 -3.97 -4.82
CA LEU A 7 2.18 -5.02 -3.92
C LEU A 7 1.45 -6.33 -4.24
N THR A 8 2.20 -7.41 -4.21
CA THR A 8 1.61 -8.76 -4.12
C THR A 8 0.99 -8.97 -2.74
N PRO A 9 0.09 -9.95 -2.56
CA PRO A 9 -0.49 -10.27 -1.26
C PRO A 9 0.55 -10.57 -0.18
N ALA A 10 1.65 -11.24 -0.55
CA ALA A 10 2.75 -11.55 0.36
C ALA A 10 3.51 -10.29 0.80
N GLN A 11 3.77 -9.35 -0.13
CA GLN A 11 4.42 -8.08 0.20
C GLN A 11 3.51 -7.18 1.03
N ALA A 12 2.22 -7.13 0.69
CA ALA A 12 1.23 -6.40 1.46
C ALA A 12 1.19 -6.90 2.90
N ALA A 13 1.11 -8.22 3.13
CA ALA A 13 1.15 -8.80 4.47
C ALA A 13 2.47 -8.54 5.21
N ALA A 14 3.60 -8.41 4.50
CA ALA A 14 4.89 -8.13 5.11
C ALA A 14 5.03 -6.67 5.59
N VAL A 15 4.33 -5.72 4.95
CA VAL A 15 4.35 -4.30 5.32
C VAL A 15 3.09 -3.85 6.06
N ASP A 16 2.04 -4.66 6.11
CA ASP A 16 0.79 -4.36 6.83
C ASP A 16 1.03 -4.39 8.34
N GLY A 17 0.80 -3.25 8.99
CA GLY A 17 1.00 -3.10 10.42
C GLY A 17 1.77 -1.84 10.82
N GLU A 18 2.21 -1.82 12.07
CA GLU A 18 2.97 -0.70 12.62
C GLU A 18 4.41 -0.75 12.13
N THR A 19 4.88 0.32 11.49
CA THR A 19 6.29 0.45 11.09
C THR A 19 7.11 1.31 12.04
N SER A 20 6.43 2.23 12.74
CA SER A 20 6.97 3.13 13.76
C SER A 20 5.86 3.45 14.77
N PRO A 21 6.18 3.83 16.01
CA PRO A 21 5.17 4.10 17.05
C PRO A 21 4.10 5.10 16.57
N GLY A 22 2.86 4.63 16.44
CA GLY A 22 1.71 5.42 15.96
C GLY A 22 1.59 5.57 14.44
N CYS A 23 2.49 4.97 13.65
CA CYS A 23 2.51 5.02 12.20
C CYS A 23 2.27 3.62 11.62
N PHE A 24 1.12 3.45 10.95
CA PHE A 24 0.67 2.17 10.41
C PHE A 24 0.60 2.23 8.90
N LEU A 25 1.20 1.23 8.24
CA LEU A 25 0.97 0.99 6.83
C LEU A 25 -0.24 0.06 6.68
N ARG A 26 -1.15 0.45 5.81
CA ARG A 26 -2.31 -0.36 5.43
C ARG A 26 -2.46 -0.39 3.92
N PRO A 27 -1.87 -1.39 3.25
CA PRO A 27 -2.09 -1.64 1.84
C PRO A 27 -3.58 -1.84 1.58
N ARG A 28 -4.11 -1.20 0.54
CA ARG A 28 -5.52 -1.31 0.17
C ARG A 28 -5.67 -2.22 -1.04
N ALA A 29 -6.63 -3.14 -0.97
CA ALA A 29 -6.88 -4.08 -2.05
C ALA A 29 -7.42 -3.38 -3.31
N LEU A 30 -6.99 -3.86 -4.46
CA LEU A 30 -7.47 -3.49 -5.79
C LEU A 30 -8.47 -4.54 -6.28
N ALA A 31 -9.33 -4.16 -7.22
CA ALA A 31 -10.33 -5.07 -7.81
C ALA A 31 -9.70 -6.28 -8.54
N ASP A 32 -8.45 -6.16 -8.95
CA ASP A 32 -7.67 -7.19 -9.65
C ASP A 32 -7.02 -8.23 -8.69
N GLY A 33 -7.21 -8.09 -7.37
CA GLY A 33 -6.63 -9.00 -6.36
C GLY A 33 -5.20 -8.63 -5.92
N HIS A 34 -4.64 -7.57 -6.49
CA HIS A 34 -3.42 -6.93 -6.03
C HIS A 34 -3.68 -5.96 -4.87
N PHE A 35 -2.62 -5.51 -4.21
CA PHE A 35 -2.68 -4.47 -3.19
C PHE A 35 -1.93 -3.23 -3.65
N ALA A 36 -2.38 -2.07 -3.22
CA ALA A 36 -1.75 -0.80 -3.51
C ALA A 36 -1.49 -0.03 -2.22
N LEU A 37 -0.30 0.53 -2.09
CA LEU A 37 0.11 1.39 -0.99
C LEU A 37 0.49 2.77 -1.55
N SER A 38 0.12 3.85 -0.87
CA SER A 38 0.44 5.20 -1.34
C SER A 38 1.95 5.39 -1.50
N ALA A 39 2.42 5.93 -2.63
CA ALA A 39 3.84 6.19 -2.83
C ALA A 39 4.41 7.25 -1.87
N LEU A 40 3.54 8.03 -1.22
CA LEU A 40 3.92 9.01 -0.20
C LEU A 40 4.66 8.38 1.00
N VAL A 41 4.49 7.07 1.23
CA VAL A 41 5.21 6.36 2.30
C VAL A 41 6.72 6.37 2.10
N LEU A 42 7.20 6.49 0.86
CA LEU A 42 8.63 6.61 0.55
C LEU A 42 9.18 8.01 0.82
N ALA A 43 8.31 9.00 0.97
CA ALA A 43 8.70 10.36 1.38
C ALA A 43 8.57 10.58 2.90
N ASP A 44 7.98 9.61 3.61
CA ASP A 44 7.72 9.70 5.04
C ASP A 44 8.77 8.90 5.82
N ALA A 45 9.54 9.60 6.66
CA ALA A 45 10.61 9.00 7.44
C ALA A 45 10.11 8.01 8.51
N ALA A 46 8.83 8.07 8.93
CA ALA A 46 8.28 7.09 9.87
C ALA A 46 8.09 5.70 9.24
N HIS A 47 8.19 5.59 7.92
CA HIS A 47 8.10 4.32 7.19
C HIS A 47 9.46 3.87 6.62
N GLU A 48 10.58 4.48 7.04
CA GLU A 48 11.95 4.11 6.63
C GLU A 48 12.21 2.60 6.71
N THR A 49 11.76 1.95 7.79
CA THR A 49 11.90 0.50 7.99
C THR A 49 11.27 -0.33 6.88
N ALA A 50 10.20 0.17 6.24
CA ALA A 50 9.51 -0.51 5.14
C ALA A 50 10.09 -0.12 3.76
N TRP A 51 10.83 0.97 3.64
CA TRP A 51 11.45 1.40 2.38
C TRP A 51 12.23 0.30 1.65
N PRO A 52 13.11 -0.52 2.28
CA PRO A 52 13.83 -1.57 1.54
C PRO A 52 12.91 -2.64 0.93
N LEU A 53 11.69 -2.80 1.43
CA LEU A 53 10.68 -3.70 0.86
C LEU A 53 9.87 -3.05 -0.27
N LEU A 54 9.85 -1.72 -0.33
CA LEU A 54 9.01 -0.93 -1.23
C LEU A 54 9.81 -0.29 -2.39
N ILE A 55 11.06 0.08 -2.15
CA ILE A 55 11.96 0.68 -3.15
C ILE A 55 12.24 -0.35 -4.25
N GLY A 56 11.93 0.04 -5.48
CA GLY A 56 12.14 -0.80 -6.67
C GLY A 56 10.92 -1.64 -7.08
N LEU A 57 9.82 -1.57 -6.34
CA LEU A 57 8.55 -2.15 -6.77
C LEU A 57 7.90 -1.32 -7.88
N PRO A 58 6.98 -1.90 -8.67
CA PRO A 58 6.26 -1.16 -9.70
C PRO A 58 5.32 -0.11 -9.09
N HIS A 59 5.37 1.11 -9.62
CA HIS A 59 4.47 2.20 -9.27
C HIS A 59 3.43 2.38 -10.37
N ARG A 60 2.20 2.68 -9.97
CA ARG A 60 1.10 2.92 -10.89
C ARG A 60 0.13 3.93 -10.29
N ILE A 61 -0.39 4.80 -11.15
CA ILE A 61 -1.50 5.68 -10.81
C ILE A 61 -2.79 4.85 -10.82
N ILE A 62 -3.42 4.75 -9.66
CA ILE A 62 -4.67 4.01 -9.47
C ILE A 62 -5.85 4.99 -9.51
N ALA A 63 -6.84 4.66 -10.33
CA ALA A 63 -8.11 5.41 -10.40
C ALA A 63 -9.03 5.02 -9.23
N ALA A 64 -9.98 5.89 -8.89
CA ALA A 64 -10.91 5.64 -7.78
C ALA A 64 -11.75 4.36 -7.98
N GLU A 65 -12.07 4.05 -9.23
CA GLU A 65 -12.83 2.87 -9.65
C GLU A 65 -12.05 1.54 -9.60
N GLU A 66 -10.71 1.60 -9.57
CA GLU A 66 -9.87 0.39 -9.53
C GLU A 66 -9.68 -0.17 -8.12
N TRP A 67 -10.02 0.62 -7.09
CA TRP A 67 -10.02 0.15 -5.72
C TRP A 67 -11.08 -0.92 -5.55
N ALA A 68 -10.74 -1.99 -4.83
CA ALA A 68 -11.75 -2.96 -4.44
C ALA A 68 -12.85 -2.23 -3.67
N PRO A 69 -14.14 -2.53 -3.93
CA PRO A 69 -15.21 -2.01 -3.10
C PRO A 69 -14.87 -2.38 -1.66
N SER A 70 -14.89 -1.39 -0.76
CA SER A 70 -14.78 -1.68 0.66
C SER A 70 -15.91 -2.63 0.99
N SER A 71 -15.62 -3.92 1.18
CA SER A 71 -16.55 -4.87 1.78
C SER A 71 -16.75 -4.46 3.24
N PHE A 72 -17.50 -3.37 3.42
CA PHE A 72 -18.37 -3.20 4.57
C PHE A 72 -19.60 -4.04 4.21
N ASP A 73 -19.53 -5.32 4.55
CA ASP A 73 -20.72 -6.16 4.58
C ASP A 73 -21.59 -5.64 5.75
N ASP A 74 -22.86 -5.44 5.43
CA ASP A 74 -23.96 -4.88 6.22
C ASP A 74 -24.22 -5.60 7.56
#